data_AF-A0A970MMR9-F1
#
_entry.id   AF-A0A970MMR9-F1
#
_cell.length_a   1.000
_cell.length_b   1.000
_cell.length_c   1.000
_cell.angle_alpha   90.00
_cell.angle_beta   90.00
_cell.angle_gamma   90.00
#
_symmetry.space_group_name_H-M   'P 1'
#
loop_
_entity.id
_entity.type
_entity.pdbx_description
1 polymer ?
#
loop_
_entity_poly.entity_id
_entity_poly.type
_entity_poly.pdbx_seq_one_letter_code
_entity_poly.pdbx_strand_id
1 'polypeptide(L)'
;MIKRHYRFVLIVSMLLMATLACSLGGKKGPKLGETIRSDAGGYELQRVSDYELEEMWGMVMMMPDDAQEEVGPFIFVYGELVEEDKSAQDILNEMQADASQGEFSKPKKTKVGGVEGLLAEFSGEEDGQALKGKVFVAVPYPKQEFYMTALAPEERWKELEPVFNAVLKSLSFFEAEPFDFDDWDWDDEDWDWDDEDWELDDADEIEATPLPASQVIRQWAVRAEASSEYSSDDYSAMQATGAPDVDYCEENLLAWAPEWPDTEESLTLYYETPVIPTELVIYQTHNPSQVVEIQFIDTTGEAWLLWYGDPEEVSTCPDEWTHTIDLEETFYTDTVVIWVDQSVLDLGWVEIDAVELVGYPMGSAVVAPAQDDSLGERPLSDSPDNYTGLMAGPVYQGYANVIMGETKEADLDRMMTIAGRESTDSWKPRDDHKQTYLYDMPWSGMTAYISITTDGWVYKKNVNSSAHPDDYALSTVTWDNYEALKAIYDRDKVIPYEVMANLLQSPGFLREEILREDDGTIKSTYYWYNADGEVISGIFIDGKLTGMAGLSFFTP
;
A
#
# COMPACT_ATOMS: atom_id res chain seq x y z
N MET A 1 1.33 46.79 -47.33
CA MET A 1 2.49 47.61 -46.92
C MET A 1 2.65 47.47 -45.39
N ILE A 2 2.70 46.27 -44.80
CA ILE A 2 3.66 45.15 -44.95
C ILE A 2 5.11 45.59 -44.74
N LYS A 3 5.68 45.10 -43.63
CA LYS A 3 7.11 44.85 -43.37
C LYS A 3 8.02 46.07 -43.38
N ARG A 4 8.18 46.73 -42.23
CA ARG A 4 9.50 47.37 -41.95
C ARG A 4 9.90 47.63 -40.49
N HIS A 5 9.17 47.20 -39.46
CA HIS A 5 9.56 47.49 -38.06
C HIS A 5 9.81 46.26 -37.18
N TYR A 6 9.69 45.03 -37.70
CA TYR A 6 9.92 43.79 -36.93
C TYR A 6 11.30 43.15 -37.07
N ARG A 7 12.25 43.80 -37.77
CA ARG A 7 13.63 43.28 -37.94
C ARG A 7 14.69 43.98 -37.08
N PHE A 8 14.31 44.97 -36.27
CA PHE A 8 15.27 45.68 -35.40
C PHE A 8 15.11 45.39 -33.90
N VAL A 9 14.00 44.77 -33.48
CA VAL A 9 13.80 44.34 -32.08
C VAL A 9 14.33 42.92 -31.85
N LEU A 10 14.42 42.08 -32.90
CA LEU A 10 14.91 40.70 -32.82
C LEU A 10 16.44 40.53 -32.88
N ILE A 11 17.21 41.60 -33.18
CA ILE A 11 18.69 41.53 -33.21
C ILE A 11 19.32 42.17 -31.97
N VAL A 12 18.58 42.99 -31.20
CA VAL A 12 19.09 43.59 -29.96
C VAL A 12 18.78 42.70 -28.73
N SER A 13 17.75 41.86 -28.78
CA SER A 13 17.50 40.84 -27.73
C SER A 13 18.36 39.58 -27.87
N MET A 14 18.85 39.26 -29.08
CA MET A 14 19.87 38.20 -29.27
C MET A 14 21.31 38.65 -28.99
N LEU A 15 21.58 39.96 -28.80
CA LEU A 15 22.90 40.47 -28.45
C LEU A 15 23.07 40.88 -26.98
N LEU A 16 22.02 40.77 -26.15
CA LEU A 16 22.13 40.92 -24.69
C LEU A 16 22.24 39.58 -23.94
N MET A 17 22.06 38.44 -24.63
CA MET A 17 22.35 37.10 -24.10
C MET A 17 23.68 36.52 -24.61
N ALA A 18 24.63 37.38 -24.97
CA ALA A 18 25.97 36.97 -25.43
C ALA A 18 27.15 37.70 -24.76
N THR A 19 26.92 38.46 -23.67
CA THR A 19 27.99 39.20 -22.97
C THR A 19 28.13 38.88 -21.48
N LEU A 20 27.66 37.71 -21.03
CA LEU A 20 28.06 37.14 -19.72
C LEU A 20 28.88 35.85 -19.84
N ALA A 21 29.36 35.52 -21.04
CA ALA A 21 30.52 34.65 -21.19
C ALA A 21 31.79 35.52 -21.19
N CYS A 22 32.28 35.86 -19.99
CA CYS A 22 33.70 36.03 -19.64
C CYS A 22 33.83 36.69 -18.26
N SER A 23 33.57 35.91 -17.21
CA SER A 23 34.33 36.06 -15.97
C SER A 23 35.23 34.83 -15.84
N LEU A 24 36.47 34.96 -16.32
CA LEU A 24 37.55 34.04 -16.03
C LEU A 24 37.71 33.86 -14.51
N GLY A 25 38.00 32.62 -14.07
CA GLY A 25 38.81 32.43 -12.86
C GLY A 25 38.46 31.25 -11.99
N GLY A 26 38.77 30.03 -12.46
CA GLY A 26 38.75 28.80 -11.67
C GLY A 26 37.53 27.93 -11.98
N LYS A 27 37.76 26.63 -12.22
CA LYS A 27 36.71 25.62 -12.02
C LYS A 27 36.23 25.81 -10.57
N LYS A 28 35.14 26.54 -10.35
CA LYS A 28 34.47 26.53 -9.05
C LYS A 28 33.99 25.11 -8.89
N GLY A 29 34.52 24.41 -7.89
CA GLY A 29 33.99 23.12 -7.50
C GLY A 29 32.51 23.25 -7.15
N PRO A 30 31.78 22.13 -7.07
CA PRO A 30 30.40 22.13 -6.59
C PRO A 30 30.30 22.89 -5.26
N LYS A 31 29.26 23.72 -5.12
CA LYS A 31 29.03 24.46 -3.87
C LYS A 31 28.35 23.52 -2.88
N LEU A 32 29.14 22.98 -1.97
CA LEU A 32 28.62 22.29 -0.79
C LEU A 32 28.22 23.32 0.26
N GLY A 33 27.10 23.08 0.92
CA GLY A 33 26.47 23.92 1.92
C GLY A 33 26.71 23.41 3.34
N GLU A 34 25.68 23.52 4.17
CA GLU A 34 25.68 23.01 5.54
C GLU A 34 25.82 21.48 5.59
N THR A 35 26.29 21.00 6.74
CA THR A 35 26.30 19.57 7.05
C THR A 35 24.90 19.17 7.49
N ILE A 36 24.37 18.14 6.86
CA ILE A 36 23.17 17.41 7.27
C ILE A 36 23.60 16.10 7.93
N ARG A 37 22.87 15.72 8.97
CA ARG A 37 23.15 14.57 9.83
C ARG A 37 21.87 13.76 9.93
N SER A 38 21.95 12.48 9.61
CA SER A 38 20.86 11.53 9.77
C SER A 38 21.21 10.56 10.89
N ASP A 39 20.55 10.69 12.04
CA ASP A 39 20.80 9.81 13.19
C ASP A 39 20.28 8.39 12.95
N ALA A 40 19.11 8.25 12.33
CA ALA A 40 18.54 6.96 11.92
C ALA A 40 19.37 6.23 10.84
N GLY A 41 20.02 6.97 9.92
CA GLY A 41 20.91 6.38 8.92
C GLY A 41 22.38 6.27 9.34
N GLY A 42 22.75 6.91 10.46
CA GLY A 42 24.11 6.91 11.01
C GLY A 42 25.18 7.55 10.10
N TYR A 43 24.84 8.64 9.40
CA TYR A 43 25.79 9.37 8.55
C TYR A 43 25.60 10.89 8.61
N GLU A 44 26.65 11.62 8.23
CA GLU A 44 26.58 13.04 7.96
C GLU A 44 27.31 13.38 6.66
N LEU A 45 26.80 14.38 5.93
CA LEU A 45 27.35 14.84 4.66
C LEU A 45 27.07 16.32 4.46
N GLN A 46 27.78 16.97 3.53
CA GLN A 46 27.47 18.33 3.13
C GLN A 46 26.48 18.35 1.99
N ARG A 47 25.35 19.05 2.16
CA ARG A 47 24.33 19.19 1.12
C ARG A 47 24.83 20.02 -0.06
N VAL A 48 24.19 19.90 -1.22
CA VAL A 48 24.42 20.79 -2.35
C VAL A 48 23.61 22.07 -2.13
N SER A 49 24.27 23.24 -2.10
CA SER A 49 23.60 24.50 -1.67
C SER A 49 22.49 24.98 -2.60
N ASP A 50 22.56 24.61 -3.87
CA ASP A 50 21.65 25.08 -4.91
C ASP A 50 20.62 23.99 -5.31
N TYR A 51 20.48 22.91 -4.51
CA TYR A 51 19.52 21.81 -4.72
C TYR A 51 18.43 21.85 -3.64
N GLU A 52 17.20 21.54 -4.03
CA GLU A 52 16.11 21.16 -3.13
C GLU A 52 16.50 19.90 -2.37
N LEU A 53 16.05 19.81 -1.12
CA LEU A 53 16.42 18.78 -0.16
C LEU A 53 15.14 18.18 0.40
N GLU A 54 15.01 16.87 0.26
CA GLU A 54 14.00 16.07 0.94
C GLU A 54 14.72 15.14 1.90
N GLU A 55 14.23 15.10 3.14
CA GLU A 55 14.78 14.29 4.22
C GLU A 55 13.65 13.52 4.88
N MET A 56 13.84 12.22 5.00
CA MET A 56 12.87 11.33 5.61
C MET A 56 13.64 10.12 6.15
N TRP A 57 13.78 9.97 7.47
CA TRP A 57 14.09 8.68 8.09
C TRP A 57 15.29 7.92 7.47
N GLY A 58 16.52 8.36 7.71
CA GLY A 58 17.69 7.73 7.10
C GLY A 58 17.93 8.12 5.63
N MET A 59 16.92 8.65 4.95
CA MET A 59 16.97 9.09 3.55
C MET A 59 17.25 10.59 3.41
N VAL A 60 18.11 10.91 2.45
CA VAL A 60 18.34 12.26 1.94
C VAL A 60 18.30 12.22 0.42
N MET A 61 17.38 12.97 -0.19
CA MET A 61 17.34 13.21 -1.63
C MET A 61 17.67 14.68 -1.93
N MET A 62 18.53 14.90 -2.93
CA MET A 62 18.94 16.23 -3.38
C MET A 62 18.76 16.37 -4.90
N MET A 63 17.99 17.37 -5.32
CA MET A 63 17.65 17.62 -6.73
C MET A 63 17.73 19.11 -7.09
N PRO A 64 18.22 19.50 -8.28
CA PRO A 64 18.01 20.86 -8.78
C PRO A 64 16.53 21.09 -9.16
N ASP A 65 16.06 22.34 -9.07
CA ASP A 65 14.68 22.75 -9.36
C ASP A 65 14.16 22.35 -10.78
N ASP A 66 15.07 22.00 -11.70
CA ASP A 66 14.76 21.60 -13.08
C ASP A 66 14.89 20.09 -13.32
N ALA A 67 15.08 19.29 -12.28
CA ALA A 67 15.11 17.84 -12.36
C ALA A 67 13.72 17.25 -12.60
N GLN A 68 13.71 16.08 -13.23
CA GLN A 68 12.54 15.21 -13.28
C GLN A 68 12.73 14.13 -12.22
N GLU A 69 11.70 13.87 -11.42
CA GLU A 69 11.76 12.95 -10.27
C GLU A 69 12.21 11.54 -10.68
N GLU A 70 11.75 11.04 -11.83
CA GLU A 70 12.01 9.67 -12.29
C GLU A 70 13.42 9.48 -12.88
N VAL A 71 13.97 10.46 -13.62
CA VAL A 71 15.22 10.30 -14.39
C VAL A 71 16.39 11.18 -13.93
N GLY A 72 16.14 12.08 -12.98
CA GLY A 72 17.13 13.00 -12.42
C GLY A 72 17.43 14.24 -13.29
N PRO A 73 18.53 14.97 -13.00
CA PRO A 73 19.64 14.60 -12.11
C PRO A 73 19.28 14.66 -10.63
N PHE A 74 19.60 13.61 -9.87
CA PHE A 74 19.44 13.60 -8.40
C PHE A 74 20.63 12.93 -7.70
N ILE A 75 20.81 13.24 -6.42
CA ILE A 75 21.65 12.48 -5.49
C ILE A 75 20.72 11.93 -4.41
N PHE A 76 20.73 10.61 -4.24
CA PHE A 76 19.98 9.92 -3.20
C PHE A 76 20.95 9.25 -2.25
N VAL A 77 20.70 9.37 -0.96
CA VAL A 77 21.51 8.83 0.12
C VAL A 77 20.58 8.13 1.09
N TYR A 78 20.92 6.90 1.45
CA TYR A 78 20.14 6.12 2.37
C TYR A 78 21.05 5.33 3.28
N GLY A 79 20.66 5.25 4.55
CA GLY A 79 21.25 4.36 5.52
C GLY A 79 20.18 3.90 6.49
N GLU A 80 20.31 2.67 6.95
CA GLU A 80 19.36 2.03 7.85
C GLU A 80 20.04 0.96 8.71
N LEU A 81 19.34 0.54 9.77
CA LEU A 81 19.68 -0.64 10.54
C LEU A 81 18.92 -1.84 9.97
N VAL A 82 19.64 -2.91 9.65
CA VAL A 82 19.10 -4.16 9.10
C VAL A 82 19.21 -5.29 10.11
N GLU A 83 18.43 -6.36 9.97
CA GLU A 83 18.50 -7.48 10.90
C GLU A 83 19.66 -8.44 10.61
N GLU A 84 20.11 -8.51 9.35
CA GLU A 84 21.17 -9.42 8.89
C GLU A 84 22.50 -8.71 8.59
N ASP A 85 23.62 -9.39 8.80
CA ASP A 85 24.94 -8.85 8.44
C ASP A 85 25.16 -8.98 6.93
N LYS A 86 25.04 -7.88 6.18
CA LYS A 86 25.40 -7.85 4.76
C LYS A 86 26.82 -7.34 4.52
N SER A 87 27.39 -7.70 3.37
CA SER A 87 28.60 -7.06 2.86
C SER A 87 28.25 -5.97 1.83
N ALA A 88 29.16 -5.02 1.62
CA ALA A 88 29.00 -4.01 0.57
C ALA A 88 28.82 -4.61 -0.85
N GLN A 89 29.22 -5.87 -1.07
CA GLN A 89 28.97 -6.54 -2.35
C GLN A 89 27.54 -7.06 -2.45
N ASP A 90 26.94 -7.48 -1.34
CA ASP A 90 25.57 -8.00 -1.29
C ASP A 90 24.59 -6.84 -1.56
N ILE A 91 24.79 -5.69 -0.90
CA ILE A 91 24.05 -4.45 -1.17
C ILE A 91 24.10 -4.09 -2.66
N LEU A 92 25.28 -4.13 -3.28
CA LEU A 92 25.41 -3.80 -4.70
C LEU A 92 24.72 -4.83 -5.62
N ASN A 93 24.66 -6.09 -5.20
CA ASN A 93 23.99 -7.14 -5.97
C ASN A 93 22.46 -6.97 -5.90
N GLU A 94 21.93 -6.66 -4.72
CA GLU A 94 20.50 -6.35 -4.53
C GLU A 94 20.11 -5.13 -5.38
N MET A 95 20.86 -4.04 -5.30
CA MET A 95 20.65 -2.87 -6.16
C MET A 95 20.71 -3.20 -7.66
N GLN A 96 21.52 -4.18 -8.07
CA GLN A 96 21.59 -4.64 -9.47
C GLN A 96 20.38 -5.52 -9.86
N ALA A 97 19.82 -6.29 -8.93
CA ALA A 97 18.63 -7.09 -9.16
C ALA A 97 17.39 -6.20 -9.35
N ASP A 98 17.28 -5.14 -8.56
CA ASP A 98 16.16 -4.18 -8.62
C ASP A 98 16.27 -3.19 -9.80
N ALA A 99 17.46 -3.03 -10.37
CA ALA A 99 17.69 -2.14 -11.49
C ALA A 99 17.07 -2.70 -12.79
N SER A 100 15.80 -2.39 -13.04
CA SER A 100 15.05 -2.80 -14.22
C SER A 100 15.63 -2.26 -15.55
N GLN A 101 16.44 -1.21 -15.50
CA GLN A 101 16.72 -0.34 -16.65
C GLN A 101 18.22 -0.04 -16.85
N GLY A 102 19.13 -0.87 -16.31
CA GLY A 102 20.57 -0.71 -16.57
C GLY A 102 21.51 -1.66 -15.82
N GLU A 103 22.81 -1.46 -16.02
CA GLU A 103 23.88 -2.28 -15.43
C GLU A 103 24.89 -1.44 -14.64
N PHE A 104 25.34 -2.00 -13.52
CA PHE A 104 26.50 -1.52 -12.78
C PHE A 104 27.80 -2.10 -13.36
N SER A 105 28.74 -1.22 -13.61
CA SER A 105 30.12 -1.57 -13.90
C SER A 105 30.76 -2.32 -12.73
N LYS A 106 31.85 -3.05 -13.03
CA LYS A 106 32.61 -3.78 -12.02
C LYS A 106 33.03 -2.85 -10.85
N PRO A 107 32.65 -3.18 -9.60
CA PRO A 107 32.89 -2.31 -8.47
C PRO A 107 34.37 -2.13 -8.18
N LYS A 108 34.71 -0.91 -7.75
CA LYS A 108 36.03 -0.53 -7.28
C LYS A 108 36.00 -0.29 -5.77
N LYS A 109 36.82 -1.06 -5.04
CA LYS A 109 37.08 -0.82 -3.62
C LYS A 109 37.52 0.62 -3.39
N THR A 110 36.76 1.35 -2.58
CA THR A 110 36.93 2.77 -2.33
C THR A 110 36.75 3.03 -0.85
N LYS A 111 37.62 3.86 -0.26
CA LYS A 111 37.56 4.23 1.15
C LYS A 111 37.00 5.64 1.29
N VAL A 112 35.90 5.79 2.03
CA VAL A 112 35.16 7.04 2.24
C VAL A 112 34.83 7.14 3.73
N GLY A 113 34.97 8.32 4.35
CA GLY A 113 34.65 8.49 5.77
C GLY A 113 35.44 7.60 6.75
N GLY A 114 36.51 6.94 6.31
CA GLY A 114 37.22 5.93 7.10
C GLY A 114 36.73 4.49 6.93
N VAL A 115 35.63 4.29 6.22
CA VAL A 115 34.97 3.00 5.94
C VAL A 115 35.33 2.48 4.55
N GLU A 116 35.53 1.17 4.44
CA GLU A 116 35.74 0.51 3.14
C GLU A 116 34.38 0.20 2.49
N GLY A 117 34.22 0.59 1.23
CA GLY A 117 33.02 0.34 0.45
C GLY A 117 33.33 0.05 -1.01
N LEU A 118 32.29 -0.08 -1.83
CA LEU A 118 32.38 -0.31 -3.26
C LEU A 118 31.82 0.88 -4.01
N LEU A 119 32.54 1.33 -5.03
CA LEU A 119 32.10 2.37 -5.97
C LEU A 119 31.89 1.74 -7.35
N ALA A 120 30.69 1.87 -7.90
CA ALA A 120 30.35 1.41 -9.24
C ALA A 120 29.71 2.54 -10.06
N GLU A 121 29.95 2.54 -11.37
CA GLU A 121 29.21 3.38 -12.33
C GLU A 121 27.99 2.59 -12.84
N PHE A 122 26.87 3.29 -13.06
CA PHE A 122 25.64 2.77 -13.65
C PHE A 122 25.46 3.30 -15.07
N SER A 123 24.96 2.46 -15.98
CA SER A 123 24.52 2.86 -17.32
C SER A 123 23.24 2.15 -17.70
N GLY A 124 22.26 2.89 -18.20
CA GLY A 124 20.91 2.40 -18.46
C GLY A 124 20.13 3.22 -19.49
N GLU A 125 18.86 2.87 -19.71
CA GLU A 125 17.93 3.60 -20.58
C GLU A 125 16.51 3.52 -20.00
N GLU A 126 15.83 4.66 -19.86
CA GLU A 126 14.42 4.76 -19.40
C GLU A 126 13.64 5.56 -20.45
N ASP A 127 12.50 5.06 -20.92
CA ASP A 127 11.65 5.75 -21.92
C ASP A 127 12.40 6.29 -23.17
N GLY A 128 13.46 5.58 -23.60
CA GLY A 128 14.30 5.98 -24.73
C GLY A 128 15.35 7.04 -24.41
N GLN A 129 15.50 7.42 -23.14
CA GLN A 129 16.52 8.35 -22.65
C GLN A 129 17.67 7.59 -21.97
N ALA A 130 18.88 7.72 -22.52
CA ALA A 130 20.07 7.11 -21.93
C ALA A 130 20.41 7.74 -20.57
N LEU A 131 20.58 6.90 -19.55
CA LEU A 131 20.90 7.28 -18.18
C LEU A 131 22.34 6.91 -17.81
N LYS A 132 22.93 7.74 -16.96
CA LYS A 132 24.23 7.47 -16.32
C LYS A 132 24.14 7.74 -14.83
N GLY A 133 24.81 6.90 -14.07
CA GLY A 133 24.85 7.04 -12.63
C GLY A 133 26.15 6.57 -11.98
N LYS A 134 26.24 6.80 -10.68
CA LYS A 134 27.27 6.25 -9.79
C LYS A 134 26.65 5.90 -8.46
N VAL A 135 27.09 4.79 -7.90
CA VAL A 135 26.72 4.35 -6.57
C VAL A 135 27.96 4.08 -5.75
N PHE A 136 27.94 4.53 -4.49
CA PHE A 136 28.85 4.08 -3.45
C PHE A 136 28.05 3.34 -2.39
N VAL A 137 28.45 2.11 -2.07
CA VAL A 137 27.83 1.27 -1.03
C VAL A 137 28.86 0.94 0.05
N ALA A 138 28.41 0.88 1.30
CA ALA A 138 29.26 0.57 2.46
C ALA A 138 28.45 -0.04 3.60
N VAL A 139 29.17 -0.69 4.52
CA VAL A 139 28.63 -1.22 5.78
C VAL A 139 29.46 -0.59 6.91
N PRO A 140 29.09 0.61 7.41
CA PRO A 140 29.94 1.38 8.32
C PRO A 140 30.07 0.76 9.71
N TYR A 141 29.01 0.11 10.20
CA TYR A 141 28.91 -0.62 11.47
C TYR A 141 28.21 -1.97 11.22
N PRO A 142 28.34 -2.97 12.13
CA PRO A 142 27.57 -4.21 12.02
C PRO A 142 26.08 -3.88 11.87
N LYS A 143 25.40 -4.53 10.92
CA LYS A 143 23.97 -4.30 10.64
C LYS A 143 23.58 -2.87 10.25
N GLN A 144 24.52 -2.02 9.88
CA GLN A 144 24.22 -0.69 9.38
C GLN A 144 24.61 -0.61 7.91
N GLU A 145 23.62 -0.52 7.04
CA GLU A 145 23.82 -0.41 5.61
C GLU A 145 23.82 1.05 5.18
N PHE A 146 24.56 1.33 4.11
CA PHE A 146 24.60 2.66 3.54
C PHE A 146 24.83 2.60 2.04
N TYR A 147 24.07 3.39 1.29
CA TYR A 147 24.40 3.70 -0.08
C TYR A 147 24.09 5.15 -0.46
N MET A 148 24.89 5.63 -1.40
CA MET A 148 24.74 6.94 -2.01
C MET A 148 24.78 6.77 -3.52
N THR A 149 23.69 7.11 -4.19
CA THR A 149 23.55 7.04 -5.64
C THR A 149 23.38 8.43 -6.26
N ALA A 150 23.85 8.57 -7.48
CA ALA A 150 23.55 9.71 -8.34
C ALA A 150 23.12 9.18 -9.69
N LEU A 151 22.03 9.70 -10.23
CA LEU A 151 21.47 9.31 -11.53
C LEU A 151 21.13 10.57 -12.32
N ALA A 152 21.38 10.56 -13.63
CA ALA A 152 20.99 11.64 -14.54
C ALA A 152 20.87 11.15 -15.98
N PRO A 153 20.17 11.88 -16.86
CA PRO A 153 20.31 11.73 -18.29
C PRO A 153 21.78 11.89 -18.72
N GLU A 154 22.25 11.08 -19.67
CA GLU A 154 23.67 11.04 -20.09
C GLU A 154 24.22 12.43 -20.47
N GLU A 155 23.37 13.28 -21.06
CA GLU A 155 23.69 14.65 -21.45
C GLU A 155 23.97 15.58 -20.26
N ARG A 156 23.34 15.32 -19.10
CA ARG A 156 23.52 16.07 -17.84
C ARG A 156 24.54 15.41 -16.90
N TRP A 157 25.02 14.21 -17.19
CA TRP A 157 25.97 13.49 -16.32
C TRP A 157 27.26 14.28 -16.00
N LYS A 158 27.77 15.06 -16.96
CA LYS A 158 28.99 15.88 -16.76
C LYS A 158 28.81 17.00 -15.72
N GLU A 159 27.57 17.39 -15.45
CA GLU A 159 27.21 18.34 -14.40
C GLU A 159 27.15 17.67 -13.03
N LEU A 160 26.50 16.50 -12.94
CA LEU A 160 26.24 15.80 -11.69
C LEU A 160 27.47 15.05 -11.14
N GLU A 161 28.29 14.45 -11.99
CA GLU A 161 29.43 13.62 -11.55
C GLU A 161 30.41 14.38 -10.62
N PRO A 162 30.82 15.63 -10.91
CA PRO A 162 31.64 16.39 -9.96
C PRO A 162 30.95 16.68 -8.63
N VAL A 163 29.62 16.84 -8.61
CA VAL A 163 28.81 17.11 -7.42
C VAL A 163 28.76 15.87 -6.53
N PHE A 164 28.40 14.71 -7.11
CA PHE A 164 28.45 13.41 -6.42
C PHE A 164 29.82 13.18 -5.77
N ASN A 165 30.90 13.39 -6.51
CA ASN A 165 32.26 13.19 -5.97
C ASN A 165 32.63 14.14 -4.83
N ALA A 166 31.96 15.30 -4.71
CA ALA A 166 32.20 16.24 -3.63
C ALA A 166 31.36 15.89 -2.40
N VAL A 167 30.08 15.55 -2.59
CA VAL A 167 29.21 15.03 -1.52
C VAL A 167 29.83 13.76 -0.93
N LEU A 168 30.27 12.82 -1.77
CA LEU A 168 30.89 11.57 -1.33
C LEU A 168 32.13 11.81 -0.47
N LYS A 169 32.92 12.84 -0.76
CA LYS A 169 34.12 13.19 0.02
C LYS A 169 33.80 13.85 1.36
N SER A 170 32.61 14.42 1.50
CA SER A 170 32.15 15.04 2.75
C SER A 170 31.56 14.02 3.73
N LEU A 171 31.27 12.81 3.26
CA LEU A 171 30.61 11.77 4.02
C LEU A 171 31.45 11.30 5.22
N SER A 172 30.80 11.22 6.37
CA SER A 172 31.33 10.70 7.63
C SER A 172 30.26 9.80 8.26
N PHE A 173 30.70 8.77 9.01
CA PHE A 173 29.83 7.72 9.53
C PHE A 173 29.90 7.65 11.05
N PHE A 174 28.78 7.28 11.66
CA PHE A 174 28.63 6.98 13.08
C PHE A 174 27.57 5.87 13.25
N GLU A 175 27.50 5.27 14.44
CA GLU A 175 26.54 4.20 14.73
C GLU A 175 25.12 4.77 14.69
N ALA A 176 24.25 4.20 13.86
CA ALA A 176 22.87 4.64 13.73
C ALA A 176 22.09 4.42 15.03
N GLU A 177 21.18 5.34 15.34
CA GLU A 177 20.28 5.21 16.47
C GLU A 177 19.01 4.47 16.03
N PRO A 178 18.54 3.45 16.79
CA PRO A 178 17.26 2.81 16.50
C PRO A 178 16.18 3.87 16.52
N PHE A 179 15.38 3.92 15.46
CA PHE A 179 14.27 4.85 15.42
C PHE A 179 13.22 4.43 16.45
N ASP A 180 12.93 5.31 17.41
CA ASP A 180 11.88 5.12 18.40
C ASP A 180 10.62 5.86 17.95
N PHE A 181 9.59 5.12 17.55
CA PHE A 181 8.29 5.69 17.15
C PHE A 181 7.56 6.37 18.32
N ASP A 182 7.98 6.14 19.56
CA ASP A 182 7.39 6.75 20.75
C ASP A 182 7.86 8.19 21.02
N ASP A 183 8.92 8.67 20.35
CA ASP A 183 9.54 9.99 20.61
C ASP A 183 9.02 11.12 19.68
N TRP A 184 7.96 10.85 18.90
CA TRP A 184 7.30 11.87 18.08
C TRP A 184 6.19 12.56 18.86
N ASP A 185 6.55 13.64 19.56
CA ASP A 185 5.65 14.59 20.21
C ASP A 185 4.56 15.04 19.21
N TRP A 186 3.36 14.46 19.32
CA TRP A 186 2.16 15.26 19.19
C TRP A 186 2.18 16.22 20.37
N ASP A 187 2.49 17.50 20.12
CA ASP A 187 2.37 18.58 21.11
C ASP A 187 0.91 18.62 21.64
N ASP A 188 0.62 17.81 22.66
CA ASP A 188 -0.58 17.85 23.51
C ASP A 188 -0.41 18.89 24.64
N GLU A 189 0.40 19.93 24.39
CA GLU A 189 0.88 20.86 25.42
C GLU A 189 -0.01 22.11 25.61
N ASP A 190 -1.32 22.02 25.34
CA ASP A 190 -2.22 23.19 25.52
C ASP A 190 -3.57 22.90 26.19
N TRP A 191 -3.69 21.81 26.95
CA TRP A 191 -4.84 21.60 27.85
C TRP A 191 -4.41 21.20 29.27
N ASP A 192 -3.94 22.19 30.02
CA ASP A 192 -3.91 22.19 31.48
C ASP A 192 -5.33 21.93 32.03
N TRP A 193 -5.58 20.71 32.51
CA TRP A 193 -6.58 20.47 33.54
C TRP A 193 -5.84 20.14 34.84
N ASP A 194 -5.62 21.20 35.63
CA ASP A 194 -5.42 21.10 37.06
C ASP A 194 -6.61 20.32 37.67
N ASP A 195 -6.36 19.10 38.15
CA ASP A 195 -7.16 18.51 39.21
C ASP A 195 -6.22 17.92 40.28
N GLU A 196 -5.92 18.77 41.25
CA GLU A 196 -5.27 18.46 42.51
C GLU A 196 -6.06 17.42 43.31
N ASP A 197 -5.30 16.50 43.90
CA ASP A 197 -5.50 15.88 45.22
C ASP A 197 -6.88 15.27 45.53
N TRP A 198 -6.99 13.95 45.35
CA TRP A 198 -7.76 13.12 46.29
C TRP A 198 -6.88 11.99 46.84
N GLU A 199 -6.29 12.27 48.01
CA GLU A 199 -5.71 11.28 48.92
C GLU A 199 -6.75 10.20 49.25
N LEU A 200 -6.41 8.93 49.01
CA LEU A 200 -7.02 7.79 49.69
C LEU A 200 -5.92 6.97 50.37
N ASP A 201 -5.93 7.11 51.70
CA ASP A 201 -5.16 6.34 52.67
C ASP A 201 -5.42 4.82 52.56
N ASP A 202 -4.31 4.06 52.64
CA ASP A 202 -4.12 2.73 53.21
C ASP A 202 -5.25 1.68 53.10
N ALA A 203 -5.01 0.65 52.27
CA ALA A 203 -5.17 -0.76 52.69
C ALA A 203 -4.45 -1.75 51.75
N ASP A 204 -3.40 -2.37 52.30
CA ASP A 204 -2.91 -3.75 52.09
C ASP A 204 -2.40 -4.21 50.71
N GLU A 205 -1.09 -4.05 50.53
CA GLU A 205 -0.08 -5.06 50.15
C GLU A 205 -0.57 -6.37 49.47
N ILE A 206 -0.34 -6.47 48.16
CA ILE A 206 0.05 -7.73 47.50
C ILE A 206 1.34 -7.47 46.74
N GLU A 207 2.45 -8.02 47.22
CA GLU A 207 3.69 -8.11 46.44
C GLU A 207 3.44 -9.00 45.21
N ALA A 208 3.29 -8.38 44.04
CA ALA A 208 3.36 -9.08 42.77
C ALA A 208 4.84 -9.35 42.44
N THR A 209 5.25 -10.60 42.56
CA THR A 209 6.43 -11.11 41.85
C THR A 209 6.29 -10.82 40.34
N PRO A 210 7.29 -10.26 39.65
CA PRO A 210 7.20 -10.09 38.20
C PRO A 210 7.17 -11.47 37.54
N LEU A 211 6.11 -11.78 36.81
CA LEU A 211 6.08 -12.90 35.87
C LEU A 211 7.00 -12.55 34.68
N PRO A 212 7.73 -13.51 34.11
CA PRO A 212 8.56 -13.26 32.93
C PRO A 212 7.67 -12.81 31.77
N ALA A 213 8.05 -11.72 31.10
CA ALA A 213 7.44 -11.31 29.83
C ALA A 213 7.60 -12.46 28.82
N SER A 214 6.50 -12.94 28.25
CA SER A 214 6.51 -13.90 27.16
C SER A 214 7.00 -13.21 25.89
N GLN A 215 8.00 -13.78 25.21
CA GLN A 215 8.52 -13.26 23.95
C GLN A 215 7.73 -13.84 22.77
N VAL A 216 7.43 -13.01 21.78
CA VAL A 216 6.91 -13.44 20.47
C VAL A 216 7.90 -14.42 19.84
N ILE A 217 7.39 -15.49 19.22
CA ILE A 217 8.19 -16.46 18.48
C ILE A 217 7.82 -16.39 16.99
N ARG A 218 8.81 -16.60 16.13
CA ARG A 218 8.62 -16.83 14.69
C ARG A 218 8.93 -18.30 14.41
N GLN A 219 8.08 -18.97 13.65
CA GLN A 219 8.23 -20.38 13.35
C GLN A 219 7.76 -20.70 11.93
N TRP A 220 8.44 -21.66 11.34
CA TRP A 220 8.08 -22.22 10.06
C TRP A 220 7.15 -23.41 10.24
N ALA A 221 6.31 -23.66 9.23
CA ALA A 221 5.57 -24.90 9.16
C ALA A 221 6.56 -26.09 9.23
N VAL A 222 6.24 -27.11 10.02
CA VAL A 222 7.04 -28.34 10.15
C VAL A 222 6.44 -29.50 9.36
N ARG A 223 5.23 -29.32 8.84
CA ARG A 223 4.48 -30.28 8.03
C ARG A 223 3.45 -29.54 7.20
N ALA A 224 3.15 -30.06 6.02
CA ALA A 224 2.05 -29.59 5.19
C ALA A 224 1.31 -30.75 4.51
N GLU A 225 0.06 -30.52 4.16
CA GLU A 225 -0.82 -31.37 3.36
C GLU A 225 -1.55 -30.49 2.35
N ALA A 226 -1.82 -30.98 1.14
CA ALA A 226 -2.55 -30.22 0.13
C ALA A 226 -3.71 -31.03 -0.44
N SER A 227 -4.72 -30.34 -1.00
CA SER A 227 -5.80 -30.97 -1.77
C SER A 227 -5.26 -31.76 -2.96
N SER A 228 -4.23 -31.21 -3.61
CA SER A 228 -3.41 -31.87 -4.61
C SER A 228 -1.99 -31.31 -4.59
N GLU A 229 -1.07 -32.06 -5.19
CA GLU A 229 0.32 -31.65 -5.38
C GLU A 229 0.78 -32.17 -6.75
N TYR A 230 1.60 -31.38 -7.44
CA TYR A 230 2.09 -31.75 -8.77
C TYR A 230 2.91 -33.05 -8.76
N SER A 231 3.68 -33.28 -7.69
CA SER A 231 4.27 -34.58 -7.42
C SER A 231 4.51 -34.80 -5.90
N SER A 232 4.78 -36.04 -5.52
CA SER A 232 5.01 -36.40 -4.11
C SER A 232 6.41 -36.08 -3.59
N ASP A 233 7.33 -35.67 -4.46
CA ASP A 233 8.70 -35.28 -4.10
C ASP A 233 8.92 -33.81 -4.47
N ASP A 234 8.95 -33.53 -5.78
CA ASP A 234 9.04 -32.19 -6.35
C ASP A 234 7.67 -31.50 -6.31
N TYR A 235 7.60 -30.21 -5.96
CA TYR A 235 6.35 -29.46 -5.80
C TYR A 235 5.35 -30.02 -4.78
N SER A 236 5.82 -30.90 -3.90
CA SER A 236 4.98 -31.51 -2.86
C SER A 236 4.52 -30.48 -1.84
N ALA A 237 3.43 -30.75 -1.12
CA ALA A 237 2.97 -29.86 -0.05
C ALA A 237 4.07 -29.57 0.97
N MET A 238 4.94 -30.55 1.22
CA MET A 238 6.07 -30.44 2.16
C MET A 238 7.12 -29.41 1.74
N GLN A 239 7.13 -28.97 0.49
CA GLN A 239 8.02 -27.91 0.04
C GLN A 239 7.68 -26.56 0.71
N ALA A 240 6.41 -26.31 1.03
CA ALA A 240 5.99 -25.10 1.76
C ALA A 240 6.37 -25.07 3.26
N THR A 241 7.33 -25.91 3.70
CA THR A 241 7.72 -26.09 5.12
C THR A 241 9.20 -25.76 5.33
N GLY A 242 9.54 -25.32 6.54
CA GLY A 242 10.86 -24.76 6.80
C GLY A 242 10.99 -23.30 6.34
N ALA A 243 12.21 -22.77 6.43
CA ALA A 243 12.50 -21.43 5.94
C ALA A 243 12.48 -21.43 4.40
N PRO A 244 12.09 -20.32 3.76
CA PRO A 244 12.07 -20.20 2.30
C PRO A 244 13.45 -20.57 1.73
N ASP A 245 13.47 -21.41 0.70
CA ASP A 245 14.69 -21.82 0.01
C ASP A 245 14.65 -21.58 -1.51
N VAL A 246 13.65 -20.80 -1.96
CA VAL A 246 13.49 -20.30 -3.32
C VAL A 246 13.49 -18.76 -3.33
N ASP A 247 14.55 -18.17 -3.86
CA ASP A 247 14.81 -16.72 -3.84
C ASP A 247 14.65 -16.03 -5.21
N TYR A 248 14.03 -16.69 -6.19
CA TYR A 248 13.83 -16.16 -7.54
C TYR A 248 12.46 -16.53 -8.13
N CYS A 249 11.94 -15.67 -9.01
CA CYS A 249 10.61 -15.81 -9.62
C CYS A 249 10.61 -16.74 -10.84
N GLU A 250 10.75 -18.04 -10.63
CA GLU A 250 10.55 -19.05 -11.66
C GLU A 250 9.93 -20.29 -11.03
N GLU A 251 9.35 -21.16 -11.88
CA GLU A 251 8.89 -22.47 -11.42
C GLU A 251 10.02 -23.23 -10.71
N ASN A 252 9.78 -23.68 -9.48
CA ASN A 252 10.80 -24.34 -8.67
C ASN A 252 10.26 -25.58 -7.96
N LEU A 253 10.95 -26.70 -8.15
CA LEU A 253 10.64 -28.00 -7.52
C LEU A 253 10.63 -27.94 -5.99
N LEU A 254 11.23 -26.89 -5.41
CA LEU A 254 11.32 -26.61 -3.97
C LEU A 254 10.19 -25.72 -3.43
N ALA A 255 9.19 -25.36 -4.24
CA ALA A 255 7.97 -24.68 -3.78
C ALA A 255 6.75 -25.58 -4.02
N TRP A 256 5.72 -25.52 -3.18
CA TRP A 256 4.48 -26.29 -3.42
C TRP A 256 3.75 -25.77 -4.64
N ALA A 257 3.32 -26.67 -5.54
CA ALA A 257 2.43 -26.37 -6.64
C ALA A 257 1.29 -27.40 -6.69
N PRO A 258 0.04 -27.01 -7.00
CA PRO A 258 -1.04 -27.97 -7.17
C PRO A 258 -0.89 -28.87 -8.40
N GLU A 259 -1.65 -29.97 -8.46
CA GLU A 259 -1.57 -30.91 -9.60
C GLU A 259 -1.96 -30.25 -10.92
N TRP A 260 -2.91 -29.30 -10.87
CA TRP A 260 -3.46 -28.63 -12.04
C TRP A 260 -3.32 -27.10 -11.93
N PRO A 261 -3.01 -26.41 -13.04
CA PRO A 261 -2.74 -24.97 -13.07
C PRO A 261 -3.99 -24.09 -13.17
N ASP A 262 -5.19 -24.69 -13.20
CA ASP A 262 -6.46 -24.01 -13.50
C ASP A 262 -7.56 -24.46 -12.53
N THR A 263 -7.18 -24.86 -11.31
CA THR A 263 -8.09 -25.35 -10.27
C THR A 263 -8.00 -24.54 -8.99
N GLU A 264 -9.07 -24.60 -8.21
CA GLU A 264 -9.11 -24.18 -6.81
C GLU A 264 -8.50 -25.27 -5.93
N GLU A 265 -7.50 -24.92 -5.13
CA GLU A 265 -6.70 -25.88 -4.37
C GLU A 265 -6.41 -25.31 -2.98
N SER A 266 -6.11 -26.19 -2.02
CA SER A 266 -5.76 -25.80 -0.65
C SER A 266 -4.45 -26.42 -0.20
N LEU A 267 -3.73 -25.65 0.61
CA LEU A 267 -2.52 -26.03 1.31
C LEU A 267 -2.73 -25.83 2.81
N THR A 268 -2.67 -26.91 3.58
CA THR A 268 -2.76 -26.92 5.04
C THR A 268 -1.36 -27.09 5.64
N LEU A 269 -0.93 -26.15 6.48
CA LEU A 269 0.38 -26.12 7.11
C LEU A 269 0.23 -26.29 8.62
N TYR A 270 1.15 -27.04 9.24
CA TYR A 270 1.16 -27.34 10.67
C TYR A 270 2.46 -26.86 11.32
N TYR A 271 2.35 -26.29 12.51
CA TYR A 271 3.42 -25.66 13.27
C TYR A 271 3.70 -26.43 14.56
N GLU A 272 4.93 -26.35 15.07
CA GLU A 272 5.33 -27.11 16.27
C GLU A 272 4.74 -26.51 17.56
N THR A 273 4.63 -25.18 17.63
CA THR A 273 4.18 -24.49 18.85
C THR A 273 2.89 -23.72 18.58
N PRO A 274 1.79 -24.02 19.29
CA PRO A 274 0.59 -23.19 19.21
C PRO A 274 0.86 -21.76 19.71
N VAL A 275 0.47 -20.78 18.90
CA VAL A 275 0.63 -19.35 19.22
C VAL A 275 -0.69 -18.61 19.12
N ILE A 276 -0.82 -17.51 19.87
CA ILE A 276 -1.71 -16.39 19.55
C ILE A 276 -1.07 -15.71 18.35
N PRO A 277 -1.61 -15.88 17.12
CA PRO A 277 -0.96 -15.40 15.92
C PRO A 277 -0.92 -13.87 15.90
N THR A 278 0.23 -13.30 15.54
CA THR A 278 0.44 -11.84 15.44
C THR A 278 0.90 -11.42 14.05
N GLU A 279 1.38 -12.36 13.23
CA GLU A 279 1.73 -12.13 11.83
C GLU A 279 1.77 -13.48 11.09
N LEU A 280 1.36 -13.47 9.82
CA LEU A 280 1.55 -14.57 8.87
C LEU A 280 2.31 -14.02 7.65
N VAL A 281 3.35 -14.74 7.24
CA VAL A 281 4.11 -14.42 6.02
C VAL A 281 4.01 -15.59 5.06
N ILE A 282 3.60 -15.34 3.81
CA ILE A 282 3.52 -16.34 2.74
C ILE A 282 4.52 -15.97 1.64
N TYR A 283 5.49 -16.84 1.41
CA TYR A 283 6.49 -16.70 0.35
C TYR A 283 5.98 -17.37 -0.92
N GLN A 284 5.60 -16.57 -1.91
CA GLN A 284 5.04 -17.02 -3.19
C GLN A 284 6.04 -16.81 -4.32
N THR A 285 6.48 -17.89 -4.97
CA THR A 285 7.65 -17.85 -5.88
C THR A 285 7.31 -17.91 -7.35
N HIS A 286 6.07 -18.27 -7.68
CA HIS A 286 5.58 -18.28 -9.05
C HIS A 286 4.10 -17.92 -9.10
N ASN A 287 3.74 -17.04 -10.03
CA ASN A 287 2.40 -16.46 -10.20
C ASN A 287 1.71 -16.11 -8.86
N PRO A 288 2.33 -15.23 -8.05
CA PRO A 288 1.80 -14.80 -6.75
C PRO A 288 0.46 -14.07 -6.89
N SER A 289 -0.21 -13.87 -5.76
CA SER A 289 -1.52 -13.20 -5.67
C SER A 289 -2.65 -14.00 -6.36
N GLN A 290 -2.51 -15.33 -6.32
CA GLN A 290 -3.59 -16.30 -6.59
C GLN A 290 -4.15 -16.96 -5.33
N VAL A 291 -3.63 -16.58 -4.15
CA VAL A 291 -4.24 -16.90 -2.86
C VAL A 291 -5.59 -16.19 -2.78
N VAL A 292 -6.64 -16.91 -2.42
CA VAL A 292 -8.02 -16.39 -2.33
C VAL A 292 -8.60 -16.44 -0.93
N GLU A 293 -8.05 -17.29 -0.07
CA GLU A 293 -8.52 -17.43 1.30
C GLU A 293 -7.41 -17.94 2.22
N ILE A 294 -7.32 -17.39 3.42
CA ILE A 294 -6.37 -17.84 4.44
C ILE A 294 -7.12 -18.01 5.76
N GLN A 295 -6.99 -19.17 6.37
CA GLN A 295 -7.59 -19.49 7.65
C GLN A 295 -6.54 -19.99 8.65
N PHE A 296 -6.79 -19.78 9.94
CA PHE A 296 -6.16 -20.54 11.03
C PHE A 296 -7.11 -21.61 11.53
N ILE A 297 -6.60 -22.81 11.82
CA ILE A 297 -7.34 -23.78 12.64
C ILE A 297 -6.77 -23.68 14.05
N ASP A 298 -7.61 -23.34 15.02
CA ASP A 298 -7.19 -23.25 16.40
C ASP A 298 -7.01 -24.64 17.04
N THR A 299 -6.41 -24.67 18.23
CA THR A 299 -6.15 -25.91 18.99
C THR A 299 -7.43 -26.64 19.44
N THR A 300 -8.60 -26.03 19.29
CA THR A 300 -9.91 -26.65 19.52
C THR A 300 -10.53 -27.23 18.24
N GLY A 301 -9.95 -26.90 17.07
CA GLY A 301 -10.38 -27.33 15.75
C GLY A 301 -11.32 -26.35 15.04
N GLU A 302 -11.44 -25.12 15.55
CA GLU A 302 -12.26 -24.05 14.96
C GLU A 302 -11.45 -23.27 13.92
N ALA A 303 -12.08 -22.93 12.79
CA ALA A 303 -11.45 -22.20 11.70
C ALA A 303 -11.71 -20.69 11.81
N TRP A 304 -10.63 -19.90 11.76
CA TRP A 304 -10.61 -18.45 11.85
C TRP A 304 -10.13 -17.87 10.53
N LEU A 305 -10.99 -17.15 9.81
CA LEU A 305 -10.63 -16.52 8.54
C LEU A 305 -9.71 -15.32 8.78
N LEU A 306 -8.48 -15.38 8.27
CA LEU A 306 -7.55 -14.27 8.29
C LEU A 306 -7.81 -13.31 7.12
N TRP A 307 -7.93 -13.86 5.91
CA TRP A 307 -7.97 -13.05 4.69
C TRP A 307 -8.78 -13.76 3.61
N TYR A 308 -9.49 -12.98 2.80
CA TYR A 308 -10.18 -13.43 1.61
C TYR A 308 -10.10 -12.35 0.53
N GLY A 309 -9.82 -12.74 -0.70
CA GLY A 309 -9.68 -11.83 -1.84
C GLY A 309 -9.82 -12.60 -3.15
N ASP A 310 -10.05 -11.87 -4.24
CA ASP A 310 -9.94 -12.46 -5.58
C ASP A 310 -8.47 -12.41 -6.03
N PRO A 311 -8.02 -13.32 -6.91
CA PRO A 311 -6.70 -13.25 -7.50
C PRO A 311 -6.48 -11.92 -8.23
N GLU A 312 -5.32 -11.29 -8.04
CA GLU A 312 -4.93 -10.06 -8.74
C GLU A 312 -3.54 -10.23 -9.37
N GLU A 313 -3.34 -9.77 -10.61
CA GLU A 313 -2.00 -9.76 -11.21
C GLU A 313 -1.10 -8.78 -10.45
N VAL A 314 -0.04 -9.30 -9.83
CA VAL A 314 0.98 -8.48 -9.17
C VAL A 314 2.27 -8.46 -9.99
N SER A 315 2.96 -7.32 -9.93
CA SER A 315 4.23 -7.11 -10.64
C SER A 315 5.47 -7.57 -9.84
N THR A 316 5.28 -7.89 -8.56
CA THR A 316 6.33 -8.34 -7.65
C THR A 316 6.32 -9.86 -7.55
N CYS A 317 7.46 -10.50 -7.77
CA CYS A 317 7.65 -11.93 -7.62
C CYS A 317 9.16 -12.24 -7.47
N PRO A 318 9.60 -13.13 -6.56
CA PRO A 318 8.80 -13.74 -5.50
C PRO A 318 8.12 -12.69 -4.63
N ASP A 319 6.90 -12.97 -4.19
CA ASP A 319 6.11 -12.09 -3.35
C ASP A 319 6.15 -12.61 -1.91
N GLU A 320 6.51 -11.71 -0.99
CA GLU A 320 6.43 -11.96 0.44
C GLU A 320 5.15 -11.31 0.95
N TRP A 321 4.06 -12.07 0.89
CA TRP A 321 2.77 -11.60 1.39
C TRP A 321 2.81 -11.62 2.92
N THR A 322 2.97 -10.45 3.53
CA THR A 322 2.98 -10.29 4.99
C THR A 322 1.64 -9.73 5.46
N HIS A 323 1.08 -10.38 6.48
CA HIS A 323 -0.15 -9.95 7.11
C HIS A 323 0.01 -9.94 8.63
N THR A 324 0.10 -8.74 9.20
CA THR A 324 0.06 -8.54 10.65
C THR A 324 -1.35 -8.83 11.17
N ILE A 325 -1.43 -9.53 12.30
CA ILE A 325 -2.65 -10.10 12.86
C ILE A 325 -2.91 -9.45 14.20
N ASP A 326 -4.08 -8.84 14.32
CA ASP A 326 -4.60 -8.32 15.57
C ASP A 326 -5.85 -9.11 15.97
N LEU A 327 -5.94 -9.49 17.25
CA LEU A 327 -6.90 -10.49 17.72
C LEU A 327 -7.84 -9.91 18.77
N GLU A 328 -9.14 -9.88 18.45
CA GLU A 328 -10.19 -9.49 19.39
C GLU A 328 -10.49 -10.60 20.42
N GLU A 329 -10.36 -11.87 20.01
CA GLU A 329 -10.40 -13.03 20.89
C GLU A 329 -9.06 -13.79 20.82
N THR A 330 -8.43 -14.02 21.97
CA THR A 330 -7.17 -14.78 22.03
C THR A 330 -7.47 -16.27 21.82
N PHE A 331 -7.14 -16.80 20.64
CA PHE A 331 -7.07 -18.23 20.38
C PHE A 331 -5.62 -18.66 20.14
N TYR A 332 -5.38 -19.96 20.25
CA TYR A 332 -4.09 -20.56 19.92
C TYR A 332 -4.23 -21.37 18.65
N THR A 333 -3.40 -21.10 17.65
CA THR A 333 -3.33 -21.87 16.42
C THR A 333 -1.94 -22.46 16.22
N ASP A 334 -1.93 -23.67 15.69
CA ASP A 334 -0.75 -24.35 15.16
C ASP A 334 -0.99 -24.82 13.72
N THR A 335 -2.02 -24.29 13.05
CA THR A 335 -2.46 -24.78 11.74
C THR A 335 -2.96 -23.62 10.88
N VAL A 336 -2.45 -23.51 9.65
CA VAL A 336 -2.86 -22.52 8.64
C VAL A 336 -3.42 -23.24 7.43
N VAL A 337 -4.51 -22.77 6.85
CA VAL A 337 -5.05 -23.27 5.58
C VAL A 337 -5.07 -22.12 4.57
N ILE A 338 -4.38 -22.30 3.46
CA ILE A 338 -4.34 -21.34 2.35
C ILE A 338 -5.12 -21.95 1.20
N TRP A 339 -6.05 -21.21 0.62
CA TRP A 339 -6.72 -21.54 -0.62
C TRP A 339 -6.18 -20.69 -1.75
N VAL A 340 -6.03 -21.29 -2.91
CA VAL A 340 -5.64 -20.63 -4.15
C VAL A 340 -6.67 -20.89 -5.22
N ASP A 341 -6.92 -19.91 -6.07
CA ASP A 341 -7.74 -20.07 -7.28
C ASP A 341 -6.91 -19.64 -8.50
N GLN A 342 -6.43 -20.63 -9.23
CA GLN A 342 -5.58 -20.41 -10.40
C GLN A 342 -6.39 -20.24 -11.69
N SER A 343 -7.72 -20.35 -11.61
CA SER A 343 -8.60 -20.31 -12.78
C SER A 343 -8.97 -18.89 -13.21
N VAL A 344 -8.72 -17.88 -12.37
CA VAL A 344 -9.19 -16.51 -12.55
C VAL A 344 -8.28 -15.69 -13.48
N LEU A 345 -6.97 -15.72 -13.25
CA LEU A 345 -6.01 -14.87 -13.97
C LEU A 345 -5.40 -15.54 -15.21
N ASP A 346 -5.59 -16.85 -15.39
CA ASP A 346 -4.98 -17.64 -16.48
C ASP A 346 -3.43 -17.54 -16.51
N LEU A 347 -2.80 -17.30 -15.34
CA LEU A 347 -1.35 -17.22 -15.18
C LEU A 347 -0.67 -18.60 -15.12
N GLY A 348 -1.43 -19.62 -14.71
CA GLY A 348 -0.93 -20.97 -14.49
C GLY A 348 -0.58 -21.22 -13.03
N TRP A 349 0.36 -22.15 -12.78
CA TRP A 349 0.65 -22.63 -11.43
C TRP A 349 1.01 -21.51 -10.46
N VAL A 350 0.32 -21.45 -9.34
CA VAL A 350 0.81 -20.74 -8.15
C VAL A 350 1.84 -21.61 -7.43
N GLU A 351 2.89 -20.99 -6.92
CA GLU A 351 3.90 -21.68 -6.12
C GLU A 351 4.11 -21.00 -4.77
N ILE A 352 4.05 -21.78 -3.68
CA ILE A 352 4.28 -21.32 -2.30
C ILE A 352 5.49 -22.06 -1.72
N ASP A 353 6.55 -21.31 -1.41
CA ASP A 353 7.85 -21.81 -0.93
C ASP A 353 7.90 -21.98 0.59
N ALA A 354 7.34 -21.04 1.34
CA ALA A 354 7.29 -21.15 2.79
C ALA A 354 6.14 -20.34 3.37
N VAL A 355 5.71 -20.75 4.56
CA VAL A 355 4.77 -19.97 5.36
C VAL A 355 5.30 -19.84 6.79
N GLU A 356 5.47 -18.60 7.22
CA GLU A 356 5.92 -18.23 8.55
C GLU A 356 4.72 -17.85 9.41
N LEU A 357 4.64 -18.41 10.62
CA LEU A 357 3.69 -18.00 11.63
C LEU A 357 4.43 -17.35 12.79
N VAL A 358 4.02 -16.14 13.12
CA VAL A 358 4.56 -15.37 14.25
C VAL A 358 3.48 -15.24 15.31
N GLY A 359 3.84 -15.35 16.58
CA GLY A 359 2.87 -15.13 17.65
C GLY A 359 3.35 -15.40 19.07
N TYR A 360 2.47 -15.19 20.05
CA TYR A 360 2.76 -15.48 21.46
C TYR A 360 2.44 -16.93 21.81
N PRO A 361 3.39 -17.69 22.39
CA PRO A 361 3.14 -19.08 22.73
C PRO A 361 2.11 -19.24 23.87
N MET A 362 1.44 -20.39 23.90
CA MET A 362 0.44 -20.76 24.90
C MET A 362 0.83 -20.50 26.36
N GLY A 363 0.17 -19.50 26.99
CA GLY A 363 0.37 -19.09 28.40
C GLY A 363 0.28 -17.61 28.79
N SER A 364 -0.22 -16.69 27.94
CA SER A 364 -0.27 -15.21 28.17
C SER A 364 -1.73 -14.68 28.32
N ALA A 365 -1.99 -13.53 29.00
CA ALA A 365 -3.36 -13.07 29.35
C ALA A 365 -3.64 -11.57 29.04
N VAL A 366 -4.84 -11.24 28.49
CA VAL A 366 -5.39 -9.86 28.28
C VAL A 366 -6.94 -9.82 28.43
N VAL A 367 -7.54 -8.69 28.85
CA VAL A 367 -9.01 -8.47 29.10
C VAL A 367 -9.46 -7.06 28.66
N ALA A 368 -10.68 -6.91 28.08
CA ALA A 368 -11.27 -5.67 27.51
C ALA A 368 -12.56 -5.12 28.21
N PRO A 369 -12.99 -3.83 28.01
CA PRO A 369 -14.30 -3.29 28.46
C PRO A 369 -15.17 -2.55 27.38
N ALA A 370 -16.40 -2.12 27.78
CA ALA A 370 -17.65 -1.94 26.98
C ALA A 370 -18.15 -0.50 26.61
N GLN A 371 -19.16 -0.42 25.71
CA GLN A 371 -19.79 0.72 24.98
C GLN A 371 -20.93 1.55 25.65
N ASP A 372 -21.28 2.72 25.07
CA ASP A 372 -22.51 3.54 25.28
C ASP A 372 -22.98 4.32 24.00
N ASP A 373 -24.26 4.68 23.92
CA ASP A 373 -25.14 4.97 22.77
C ASP A 373 -25.52 6.47 22.57
N SER A 374 -25.77 6.89 21.30
CA SER A 374 -26.89 7.74 20.78
C SER A 374 -26.62 9.01 19.91
N LEU A 375 -27.32 9.14 18.76
CA LEU A 375 -28.27 10.22 18.31
C LEU A 375 -28.24 10.66 16.79
N GLY A 376 -29.39 10.57 16.08
CA GLY A 376 -30.06 11.69 15.36
C GLY A 376 -30.05 11.84 13.81
N GLU A 377 -31.23 11.81 13.17
CA GLU A 377 -31.52 11.97 11.71
C GLU A 377 -31.29 13.37 11.07
N ARG A 378 -30.97 13.38 9.75
CA ARG A 378 -31.04 14.55 8.82
C ARG A 378 -31.52 14.16 7.40
N PRO A 379 -32.08 15.10 6.59
CA PRO A 379 -32.79 14.80 5.34
C PRO A 379 -31.94 14.83 4.05
N LEU A 380 -32.35 14.01 3.06
CA LEU A 380 -31.88 13.90 1.67
C LEU A 380 -31.74 15.25 0.92
N SER A 381 -30.63 15.45 0.18
CA SER A 381 -30.33 16.71 -0.55
C SER A 381 -30.24 16.56 -2.09
N ASP A 382 -30.92 17.47 -2.80
CA ASP A 382 -30.81 18.07 -4.16
C ASP A 382 -30.08 17.37 -5.34
N SER A 383 -29.80 16.07 -5.29
CA SER A 383 -29.26 15.32 -6.44
C SER A 383 -30.36 14.84 -7.40
N PRO A 384 -30.06 14.61 -8.69
CA PRO A 384 -31.02 14.06 -9.64
C PRO A 384 -31.56 12.69 -9.16
N ASP A 385 -32.89 12.54 -9.10
CA ASP A 385 -33.60 11.29 -8.76
C ASP A 385 -34.05 10.52 -10.01
N ASN A 386 -33.53 10.89 -11.17
CA ASN A 386 -33.93 10.40 -12.48
C ASN A 386 -33.25 9.06 -12.83
N TYR A 387 -33.48 8.04 -12.01
CA TYR A 387 -33.09 6.68 -12.33
C TYR A 387 -33.77 6.21 -13.63
N THR A 388 -33.04 5.49 -14.47
CA THR A 388 -33.53 4.89 -15.72
C THR A 388 -33.22 3.39 -15.75
N GLY A 389 -33.91 2.63 -16.60
CA GLY A 389 -33.62 1.20 -16.74
C GLY A 389 -33.89 0.41 -15.46
N LEU A 390 -33.07 -0.61 -15.20
CA LEU A 390 -33.10 -1.47 -14.03
C LEU A 390 -32.66 -0.74 -12.76
N MET A 391 -31.91 0.37 -12.87
CA MET A 391 -31.67 1.28 -11.74
C MET A 391 -32.97 1.93 -11.26
N ALA A 392 -33.98 2.14 -12.11
CA ALA A 392 -35.30 2.61 -11.65
C ALA A 392 -36.15 1.50 -11.00
N GLY A 393 -35.66 0.25 -11.04
CA GLY A 393 -36.33 -0.92 -10.51
C GLY A 393 -36.33 -0.95 -8.97
N PRO A 394 -37.31 -1.64 -8.36
CA PRO A 394 -37.46 -1.67 -6.91
C PRO A 394 -36.28 -2.28 -6.17
N VAL A 395 -35.54 -3.20 -6.78
CA VAL A 395 -34.37 -3.85 -6.15
C VAL A 395 -33.20 -2.88 -5.98
N TYR A 396 -32.78 -2.22 -7.06
CA TYR A 396 -31.69 -1.25 -6.97
C TYR A 396 -32.09 0.00 -6.18
N GLN A 397 -33.34 0.45 -6.30
CA GLN A 397 -33.84 1.52 -5.44
C GLN A 397 -33.85 1.12 -3.97
N GLY A 398 -34.14 -0.15 -3.66
CA GLY A 398 -33.96 -0.72 -2.33
C GLY A 398 -32.53 -0.55 -1.84
N TYR A 399 -31.57 -1.04 -2.62
CA TYR A 399 -30.14 -0.97 -2.34
C TYR A 399 -29.62 0.47 -2.15
N ALA A 400 -29.96 1.37 -3.06
CA ALA A 400 -29.54 2.76 -3.02
C ALA A 400 -30.06 3.48 -1.76
N ASN A 401 -31.26 3.12 -1.29
CA ASN A 401 -31.88 3.71 -0.10
C ASN A 401 -31.43 3.08 1.23
N VAL A 402 -30.59 2.04 1.23
CA VAL A 402 -29.98 1.51 2.46
C VAL A 402 -28.97 2.52 2.98
N ILE A 403 -29.27 3.20 4.07
CA ILE A 403 -28.44 4.23 4.70
C ILE A 403 -27.52 3.57 5.74
N MET A 404 -26.21 3.83 5.64
CA MET A 404 -25.22 3.31 6.59
C MET A 404 -25.41 3.95 7.98
N GLY A 405 -25.26 3.18 9.04
CA GLY A 405 -25.47 3.62 10.43
C GLY A 405 -26.94 3.85 10.82
N GLU A 406 -27.88 3.87 9.86
CA GLU A 406 -29.30 4.13 10.11
C GLU A 406 -30.23 2.98 9.70
N THR A 407 -29.85 2.19 8.70
CA THR A 407 -30.69 1.06 8.27
C THR A 407 -30.45 -0.13 9.18
N LYS A 408 -31.53 -0.71 9.70
CA LYS A 408 -31.44 -1.95 10.47
C LYS A 408 -31.60 -3.16 9.57
N GLU A 409 -30.98 -4.27 9.95
CA GLU A 409 -31.16 -5.58 9.32
C GLU A 409 -32.64 -5.93 9.09
N ALA A 410 -33.50 -5.69 10.08
CA ALA A 410 -34.92 -5.98 10.01
C ALA A 410 -35.69 -5.20 8.92
N ASP A 411 -35.11 -4.12 8.40
CA ASP A 411 -35.68 -3.32 7.32
C ASP A 411 -35.24 -3.79 5.93
N LEU A 412 -34.19 -4.60 5.83
CA LEU A 412 -33.59 -4.97 4.55
C LEU A 412 -34.55 -5.72 3.63
N ASP A 413 -35.29 -6.71 4.14
CA ASP A 413 -36.28 -7.46 3.35
C ASP A 413 -37.35 -6.54 2.73
N ARG A 414 -37.76 -5.51 3.48
CA ARG A 414 -38.74 -4.52 3.03
C ARG A 414 -38.13 -3.60 1.97
N MET A 415 -36.87 -3.23 2.12
CA MET A 415 -36.18 -2.28 1.25
C MET A 415 -35.71 -2.94 -0.05
N MET A 416 -35.00 -4.06 0.03
CA MET A 416 -34.41 -4.76 -1.12
C MET A 416 -35.45 -5.38 -2.03
N THR A 417 -36.67 -5.65 -1.53
CA THR A 417 -37.80 -6.26 -2.29
C THR A 417 -37.55 -7.67 -2.82
N ILE A 418 -36.38 -8.23 -2.54
CA ILE A 418 -35.95 -9.60 -2.79
C ILE A 418 -35.35 -10.16 -1.50
N ALA A 419 -35.41 -11.48 -1.33
CA ALA A 419 -34.85 -12.13 -0.16
C ALA A 419 -33.32 -12.10 -0.21
N GLY A 420 -32.69 -11.67 0.89
CA GLY A 420 -31.25 -11.81 1.06
C GLY A 420 -30.89 -13.25 1.41
N ARG A 421 -29.70 -13.68 0.99
CA ARG A 421 -29.05 -14.90 1.49
C ARG A 421 -27.90 -14.49 2.40
N GLU A 422 -27.76 -15.16 3.52
CA GLU A 422 -26.64 -14.92 4.43
C GLU A 422 -25.32 -15.34 3.77
N SER A 423 -24.28 -14.53 3.94
CA SER A 423 -22.93 -14.79 3.43
C SER A 423 -22.30 -15.98 4.13
N THR A 424 -22.73 -16.24 5.37
CA THR A 424 -22.24 -17.33 6.20
C THR A 424 -23.40 -17.91 7.02
N ASP A 425 -23.66 -19.21 6.88
CA ASP A 425 -24.53 -19.96 7.83
C ASP A 425 -23.76 -20.34 9.12
N SER A 426 -22.48 -19.93 9.31
CA SER A 426 -21.70 -20.20 10.53
C SER A 426 -20.48 -19.26 10.71
N TRP A 427 -20.59 -18.40 11.73
CA TRP A 427 -19.56 -17.75 12.57
C TRP A 427 -18.83 -16.47 12.11
N LYS A 428 -19.00 -15.46 12.99
CA LYS A 428 -18.18 -14.29 13.35
C LYS A 428 -18.34 -14.08 14.87
N PRO A 429 -17.43 -13.37 15.57
CA PRO A 429 -17.39 -11.91 15.56
C PRO A 429 -16.00 -11.39 15.15
N ARG A 430 -15.89 -10.38 14.28
CA ARG A 430 -15.66 -9.02 14.81
C ARG A 430 -16.72 -8.52 15.79
N ASP A 431 -16.29 -7.86 16.85
CA ASP A 431 -17.12 -7.18 17.85
C ASP A 431 -18.14 -6.22 17.20
N ASP A 432 -17.80 -5.65 16.05
CA ASP A 432 -18.62 -4.71 15.28
C ASP A 432 -19.45 -5.37 14.19
N HIS A 433 -19.31 -6.67 13.84
CA HIS A 433 -19.93 -7.27 12.66
C HIS A 433 -20.75 -8.54 12.97
N LYS A 434 -22.04 -8.50 12.62
CA LYS A 434 -22.99 -9.61 12.73
C LYS A 434 -23.02 -10.54 11.53
N GLN A 435 -23.30 -10.00 10.34
CA GLN A 435 -23.62 -10.79 9.15
C GLN A 435 -23.49 -9.94 7.88
N THR A 436 -23.15 -10.56 6.76
CA THR A 436 -23.32 -9.95 5.43
C THR A 436 -24.45 -10.64 4.68
N TYR A 437 -25.38 -9.87 4.12
CA TYR A 437 -26.45 -10.38 3.28
C TYR A 437 -26.13 -10.15 1.81
N LEU A 438 -26.31 -11.19 1.00
CA LEU A 438 -26.13 -11.19 -0.44
C LEU A 438 -27.50 -11.10 -1.11
N TYR A 439 -27.60 -10.26 -2.13
CA TYR A 439 -28.81 -10.03 -2.90
C TYR A 439 -28.51 -10.13 -4.39
N ASP A 440 -29.26 -10.98 -5.09
CA ASP A 440 -29.14 -11.11 -6.54
C ASP A 440 -29.74 -9.85 -7.20
N MET A 441 -28.86 -9.01 -7.75
CA MET A 441 -29.24 -7.75 -8.35
C MET A 441 -29.98 -7.98 -9.69
N PRO A 442 -30.74 -6.98 -10.20
CA PRO A 442 -31.54 -7.19 -11.39
C PRO A 442 -30.72 -7.44 -12.67
N TRP A 443 -29.41 -7.13 -12.65
CA TRP A 443 -28.48 -7.43 -13.72
C TRP A 443 -27.90 -8.84 -13.55
N SER A 444 -27.73 -9.55 -14.66
CA SER A 444 -27.22 -10.92 -14.66
C SER A 444 -25.80 -10.98 -14.09
N GLY A 445 -25.58 -11.85 -13.11
CA GLY A 445 -24.25 -12.06 -12.50
C GLY A 445 -23.82 -10.96 -11.52
N MET A 446 -24.72 -10.04 -11.17
CA MET A 446 -24.45 -9.06 -10.11
C MET A 446 -25.00 -9.51 -8.77
N THR A 447 -24.16 -9.40 -7.75
CA THR A 447 -24.57 -9.61 -6.35
C THR A 447 -24.24 -8.35 -5.56
N ALA A 448 -25.22 -7.87 -4.80
CA ALA A 448 -25.02 -6.84 -3.79
C ALA A 448 -24.76 -7.50 -2.44
N TYR A 449 -23.82 -6.95 -1.70
CA TYR A 449 -23.43 -7.36 -0.36
C TYR A 449 -23.81 -6.23 0.60
N ILE A 450 -24.47 -6.56 1.71
CA ILE A 450 -24.87 -5.60 2.75
C ILE A 450 -24.44 -6.16 4.10
N SER A 451 -23.49 -5.49 4.73
CA SER A 451 -22.84 -5.90 5.97
C SER A 451 -23.45 -5.20 7.17
N ILE A 452 -23.71 -6.00 8.21
CA ILE A 452 -24.47 -5.63 9.39
C ILE A 452 -23.58 -5.70 10.61
N THR A 453 -23.71 -4.73 11.49
CA THR A 453 -23.04 -4.72 12.78
C THR A 453 -23.69 -5.66 13.77
N THR A 454 -22.98 -6.03 14.84
CA THR A 454 -23.53 -6.80 15.98
C THR A 454 -24.80 -6.16 16.57
N ASP A 455 -24.87 -4.83 16.58
CA ASP A 455 -26.04 -4.05 16.99
C ASP A 455 -27.18 -3.99 15.95
N GLY A 456 -26.98 -4.62 14.80
CA GLY A 456 -27.98 -4.80 13.75
C GLY A 456 -28.08 -3.64 12.76
N TRP A 457 -27.07 -2.76 12.69
CA TRP A 457 -27.03 -1.63 11.75
C TRP A 457 -26.24 -1.99 10.50
N VAL A 458 -26.66 -1.51 9.34
CA VAL A 458 -25.86 -1.63 8.13
C VAL A 458 -24.69 -0.65 8.22
N TYR A 459 -23.46 -1.13 8.06
CA TYR A 459 -22.27 -0.25 8.04
C TYR A 459 -21.50 -0.30 6.72
N LYS A 460 -21.75 -1.31 5.87
CA LYS A 460 -21.18 -1.38 4.53
C LYS A 460 -22.15 -1.98 3.53
N LYS A 461 -22.14 -1.49 2.30
CA LYS A 461 -22.75 -2.16 1.14
C LYS A 461 -21.86 -2.04 -0.09
N ASN A 462 -21.87 -3.03 -0.97
CA ASN A 462 -21.20 -2.96 -2.27
C ASN A 462 -21.87 -3.86 -3.31
N VAL A 463 -21.59 -3.63 -4.58
CA VAL A 463 -21.90 -4.53 -5.69
C VAL A 463 -20.59 -5.03 -6.28
N ASN A 464 -20.56 -6.27 -6.77
CA ASN A 464 -19.36 -6.91 -7.32
C ASN A 464 -18.55 -6.02 -8.28
N SER A 465 -17.23 -6.09 -8.17
CA SER A 465 -16.32 -5.09 -8.75
C SER A 465 -16.14 -5.20 -10.27
N SER A 466 -16.39 -6.37 -10.84
CA SER A 466 -16.18 -6.68 -12.26
C SER A 466 -17.43 -6.54 -13.14
N ALA A 467 -18.62 -6.37 -12.56
CA ALA A 467 -19.85 -6.24 -13.33
C ALA A 467 -20.31 -4.78 -13.42
N HIS A 468 -20.91 -4.41 -14.56
CA HIS A 468 -21.55 -3.10 -14.75
C HIS A 468 -22.98 -3.22 -15.29
N PRO A 469 -23.85 -2.24 -15.03
CA PRO A 469 -25.19 -2.21 -15.60
C PRO A 469 -25.14 -2.11 -17.14
N ASP A 470 -25.84 -3.00 -17.85
CA ASP A 470 -25.84 -3.07 -19.31
C ASP A 470 -26.89 -2.17 -19.98
N ASP A 471 -27.85 -1.68 -19.21
CA ASP A 471 -28.95 -0.81 -19.64
C ASP A 471 -28.80 0.64 -19.16
N TYR A 472 -27.65 0.96 -18.59
CA TYR A 472 -27.29 2.28 -18.09
C TYR A 472 -26.13 2.85 -18.90
N ALA A 473 -26.47 3.73 -19.83
CA ALA A 473 -25.49 4.40 -20.68
C ALA A 473 -25.85 5.87 -20.81
N LEU A 474 -24.92 6.73 -20.43
CA LEU A 474 -25.09 8.17 -20.38
C LEU A 474 -24.28 8.85 -21.46
N SER A 475 -24.95 9.63 -22.31
CA SER A 475 -24.26 10.48 -23.30
C SER A 475 -23.45 11.62 -22.68
N THR A 476 -23.62 11.86 -21.37
CA THR A 476 -22.89 12.85 -20.58
C THR A 476 -21.56 12.32 -20.04
N VAL A 477 -21.34 11.00 -20.06
CA VAL A 477 -20.04 10.42 -19.70
C VAL A 477 -19.13 10.54 -20.92
N THR A 478 -18.30 11.58 -20.88
CA THR A 478 -17.41 12.00 -21.97
C THR A 478 -16.15 12.62 -21.38
N TRP A 479 -15.05 12.57 -22.15
CA TRP A 479 -13.80 13.22 -21.78
C TRP A 479 -13.96 14.72 -21.48
N ASP A 480 -14.78 15.43 -22.26
CA ASP A 480 -15.03 16.86 -22.05
C ASP A 480 -15.67 17.17 -20.68
N ASN A 481 -16.60 16.32 -20.23
CA ASN A 481 -17.22 16.47 -18.91
C ASN A 481 -16.28 16.03 -17.77
N TYR A 482 -15.42 15.04 -18.00
CA TYR A 482 -14.34 14.71 -17.06
C TYR A 482 -13.39 15.90 -16.87
N GLU A 483 -12.93 16.53 -17.96
CA GLU A 483 -12.08 17.72 -17.90
C GLU A 483 -12.79 18.90 -17.20
N ALA A 484 -14.12 19.03 -17.37
CA ALA A 484 -14.90 20.03 -16.64
C ALA A 484 -14.92 19.76 -15.12
N LEU A 485 -15.05 18.50 -14.69
CA LEU A 485 -14.95 18.10 -13.27
C LEU A 485 -13.55 18.35 -12.73
N LYS A 486 -12.53 17.95 -13.48
CA LYS A 486 -11.13 18.20 -13.15
C LYS A 486 -10.86 19.70 -12.95
N ALA A 487 -11.39 20.56 -13.82
CA ALA A 487 -11.27 22.01 -13.69
C ALA A 487 -12.00 22.57 -12.46
N ILE A 488 -13.12 21.97 -12.05
CA ILE A 488 -13.81 22.32 -10.79
C ILE A 488 -12.92 21.95 -9.60
N TYR A 489 -12.36 20.74 -9.58
CA TYR A 489 -11.42 20.33 -8.53
C TYR A 489 -10.17 21.21 -8.49
N ASP A 490 -9.56 21.51 -9.64
CA ASP A 490 -8.36 22.35 -9.70
C ASP A 490 -8.61 23.75 -9.10
N ARG A 491 -9.83 24.27 -9.27
CA ARG A 491 -10.28 25.56 -8.71
C ARG A 491 -10.61 25.49 -7.22
N ASP A 492 -11.41 24.51 -6.82
CA ASP A 492 -12.08 24.50 -5.51
C ASP A 492 -11.45 23.50 -4.52
N LYS A 493 -10.59 22.59 -5.02
CA LYS A 493 -9.99 21.46 -4.29
C LYS A 493 -11.00 20.48 -3.69
N VAL A 494 -12.25 20.58 -4.12
CA VAL A 494 -13.35 19.70 -3.74
C VAL A 494 -14.39 19.67 -4.84
N ILE A 495 -14.96 18.49 -5.10
CA ILE A 495 -16.17 18.34 -5.92
C ILE A 495 -17.26 17.74 -5.02
N PRO A 496 -18.32 18.50 -4.69
CA PRO A 496 -19.50 17.93 -4.04
C PRO A 496 -20.20 16.92 -4.96
N TYR A 497 -20.73 15.83 -4.40
CA TYR A 497 -21.42 14.77 -5.13
C TYR A 497 -22.52 15.31 -6.03
N GLU A 498 -23.37 16.22 -5.52
CA GLU A 498 -24.42 16.86 -6.31
C GLU A 498 -23.89 17.62 -7.53
N VAL A 499 -22.68 18.20 -7.48
CA VAL A 499 -22.08 18.89 -8.64
C VAL A 499 -21.78 17.88 -9.74
N MET A 500 -21.18 16.75 -9.37
CA MET A 500 -20.83 15.68 -10.31
C MET A 500 -22.09 15.00 -10.86
N ALA A 501 -23.03 14.62 -10.00
CA ALA A 501 -24.29 14.00 -10.39
C ALA A 501 -25.13 14.91 -11.32
N ASN A 502 -25.18 16.22 -11.05
CA ASN A 502 -25.88 17.18 -11.90
C ASN A 502 -25.19 17.36 -13.27
N LEU A 503 -23.85 17.43 -13.31
CA LEU A 503 -23.11 17.55 -14.56
C LEU A 503 -23.33 16.32 -15.44
N LEU A 504 -23.30 15.13 -14.83
CA LEU A 504 -23.51 13.86 -15.51
C LEU A 504 -24.99 13.50 -15.69
N GLN A 505 -25.91 14.35 -15.20
CA GLN A 505 -27.36 14.22 -15.34
C GLN A 505 -27.93 12.89 -14.81
N SER A 506 -27.30 12.34 -13.79
CA SER A 506 -27.67 11.05 -13.21
C SER A 506 -27.13 10.93 -11.79
N PRO A 507 -27.84 10.23 -10.89
CA PRO A 507 -27.33 9.91 -9.56
C PRO A 507 -26.10 8.97 -9.57
N GLY A 508 -25.78 8.34 -10.70
CA GLY A 508 -24.69 7.37 -10.74
C GLY A 508 -25.13 5.99 -10.25
N PHE A 509 -24.34 4.99 -10.63
CA PHE A 509 -24.44 3.65 -10.08
C PHE A 509 -23.60 3.60 -8.79
N LEU A 510 -24.26 3.48 -7.64
CA LEU A 510 -23.61 3.34 -6.34
C LEU A 510 -22.94 1.98 -6.26
N ARG A 511 -21.62 1.97 -6.25
CA ARG A 511 -20.78 0.77 -6.29
C ARG A 511 -20.46 0.25 -4.91
N GLU A 512 -20.14 1.17 -4.01
CA GLU A 512 -19.78 0.86 -2.64
C GLU A 512 -20.14 2.04 -1.74
N GLU A 513 -20.56 1.73 -0.52
CA GLU A 513 -20.70 2.69 0.56
C GLU A 513 -20.23 2.04 1.87
N ILE A 514 -19.40 2.73 2.64
CA ILE A 514 -18.86 2.26 3.92
C ILE A 514 -18.96 3.40 4.94
N LEU A 515 -19.54 3.11 6.11
CA LEU A 515 -19.41 3.93 7.30
C LEU A 515 -18.07 3.59 7.97
N ARG A 516 -17.21 4.59 8.07
CA ARG A 516 -15.91 4.51 8.72
C ARG A 516 -16.07 4.62 10.22
N GLU A 517 -15.53 3.66 10.96
CA GLU A 517 -15.68 3.63 12.43
C GLU A 517 -14.75 4.62 13.14
N ASP A 518 -13.62 4.95 12.51
CA ASP A 518 -12.60 5.86 13.03
C ASP A 518 -13.09 7.30 13.16
N ASP A 519 -13.88 7.78 12.19
CA ASP A 519 -14.31 9.18 12.11
C ASP A 519 -15.82 9.37 11.87
N GLY A 520 -16.58 8.28 11.75
CA GLY A 520 -18.02 8.30 11.49
C GLY A 520 -18.39 8.81 10.08
N THR A 521 -17.41 8.97 9.18
CA THR A 521 -17.65 9.49 7.84
C THR A 521 -18.14 8.39 6.90
N ILE A 522 -18.93 8.76 5.91
CA ILE A 522 -19.40 7.84 4.88
C ILE A 522 -18.51 7.99 3.65
N LYS A 523 -17.83 6.91 3.27
CA LYS A 523 -17.16 6.79 1.97
C LYS A 523 -18.12 6.16 0.96
N SER A 524 -18.42 6.89 -0.11
CA SER A 524 -19.26 6.40 -1.21
C SER A 524 -18.50 6.41 -2.54
N THR A 525 -18.63 5.35 -3.32
CA THR A 525 -18.05 5.22 -4.66
C THR A 525 -19.15 5.11 -5.70
N TYR A 526 -19.18 6.02 -6.67
CA TYR A 526 -20.19 6.06 -7.73
C TYR A 526 -19.55 5.97 -9.12
N TYR A 527 -20.15 5.15 -9.99
CA TYR A 527 -19.72 4.98 -11.39
C TYR A 527 -20.81 5.49 -12.34
N TRP A 528 -20.41 6.23 -13.37
CA TRP A 528 -21.26 6.65 -14.48
C TRP A 528 -20.69 6.07 -15.78
N TYR A 529 -21.51 5.35 -16.54
CA TYR A 529 -21.09 4.61 -17.73
C TYR A 529 -21.63 5.28 -18.99
N ASN A 530 -20.90 5.22 -20.10
CA ASN A 530 -21.44 5.50 -21.44
C ASN A 530 -21.70 4.22 -22.24
N ALA A 531 -22.22 4.39 -23.47
CA ALA A 531 -22.57 3.28 -24.34
C ALA A 531 -21.36 2.53 -24.91
N ASP A 532 -20.18 3.14 -24.87
CA ASP A 532 -18.92 2.57 -25.36
C ASP A 532 -18.15 1.85 -24.24
N GLY A 533 -18.70 1.80 -23.03
CA GLY A 533 -18.09 1.16 -21.85
C GLY A 533 -17.14 2.07 -21.08
N GLU A 534 -16.97 3.33 -21.47
CA GLU A 534 -16.15 4.27 -20.70
C GLU A 534 -16.88 4.68 -19.41
N VAL A 535 -16.10 4.89 -18.37
CA VAL A 535 -16.55 5.16 -17.01
C VAL A 535 -15.93 6.44 -16.50
N ILE A 536 -16.78 7.29 -15.91
CA ILE A 536 -16.33 8.29 -14.95
C ILE A 536 -16.64 7.76 -13.56
N SER A 537 -15.63 7.66 -12.69
CA SER A 537 -15.81 7.28 -11.28
C SER A 537 -15.54 8.45 -10.32
N GLY A 538 -16.27 8.44 -9.20
CA GLY A 538 -16.12 9.41 -8.11
C GLY A 538 -16.12 8.72 -6.75
N ILE A 539 -15.07 8.95 -5.95
CA ILE A 539 -14.98 8.55 -4.54
C ILE A 539 -15.21 9.78 -3.66
N PHE A 540 -16.18 9.69 -2.76
CA PHE A 540 -16.63 10.78 -1.91
C PHE A 540 -16.52 10.39 -0.44
N ILE A 541 -16.07 11.33 0.40
CA ILE A 541 -16.17 11.26 1.86
C ILE A 541 -17.22 12.29 2.28
N ASP A 542 -18.31 11.86 2.93
CA ASP A 542 -19.48 12.68 3.27
C ASP A 542 -20.00 13.53 2.09
N GLY A 543 -20.08 12.88 0.92
CA GLY A 543 -20.55 13.52 -0.32
C GLY A 543 -19.55 14.52 -0.93
N LYS A 544 -18.27 14.50 -0.51
CA LYS A 544 -17.22 15.37 -1.06
C LYS A 544 -16.05 14.58 -1.61
N LEU A 545 -15.70 14.84 -2.85
CA LEU A 545 -14.48 14.33 -3.48
C LEU A 545 -13.37 15.36 -3.25
N THR A 546 -12.45 15.04 -2.34
CA THR A 546 -11.40 15.95 -1.86
C THR A 546 -10.00 15.58 -2.36
N GLY A 547 -9.81 14.39 -2.92
CA GLY A 547 -8.57 13.95 -3.58
C GLY A 547 -8.76 13.74 -5.08
N MET A 548 -7.81 14.20 -5.91
CA MET A 548 -7.89 14.01 -7.37
C MET A 548 -7.90 12.51 -7.75
N ALA A 549 -7.23 11.66 -6.98
CA ALA A 549 -7.28 10.20 -7.14
C ALA A 549 -8.71 9.64 -7.03
N GLY A 550 -9.62 10.36 -6.36
CA GLY A 550 -11.03 10.01 -6.29
C GLY A 550 -11.82 10.27 -7.57
N LEU A 551 -11.27 10.99 -8.56
CA LEU A 551 -11.91 11.29 -9.85
C LEU A 551 -11.15 10.59 -10.99
N SER A 552 -11.77 9.60 -11.64
CA SER A 552 -11.13 8.87 -12.75
C SER A 552 -12.00 8.81 -14.01
N PHE A 553 -11.33 8.68 -15.17
CA PHE A 553 -11.93 8.36 -16.46
C PHE A 553 -11.17 7.18 -17.07
N PHE A 554 -11.84 6.06 -17.28
CA PHE A 554 -11.21 4.83 -17.79
C PHE A 554 -12.21 3.94 -18.53
N THR A 555 -11.71 2.91 -19.17
CA THR A 555 -12.52 1.80 -19.69
C THR A 555 -12.22 0.58 -18.79
N PRO A 556 -13.23 -0.01 -18.13
CA PRO A 556 -13.07 -1.18 -17.27
C PRO A 556 -12.52 -2.40 -17.99
#